data_AF-A0A285VBI9-F1
#
_entry.id   AF-A0A285VBI9-F1
#
_cell.length_a   1.000
_cell.length_b   1.000
_cell.length_c   1.000
_cell.angle_alpha   90.00
_cell.angle_beta   90.00
_cell.angle_gamma   90.00
#
_symmetry.space_group_name_H-M   'P 1'
#
loop_
_entity.id
_entity.type
_entity.pdbx_description
1 polymer ?
#
loop_
_entity_poly.entity_id
_entity_poly.type
_entity_poly.pdbx_seq_one_letter_code
_entity_poly.pdbx_strand_id
1 'polypeptide(L)'
;MNTFIEYEEDVDLNEAAAFVAKNLLAFDPLRFFELLVGNVKELYQERTWIRSFYPTDEVLEKVVGLVHDAVVSGRRYRTEPCLKLIKYLVKLRREDSALPAPIVDQLFDIFKRYVNCGKEEIEWCVSVYLKDSKLKKHQILWLIDNWELSRHVVNRLLLYPEEYCSIKNWARNLITKELLMDRRSELLALLVGEGVLDEVGDSNEIKLWAICKSRAPTSVKAELIEKHSDIEDYRTVIEIVDRIGEPSPLVTLLQKIDNKKANQSIEPTR
;
A
#
# COMPACT_ATOMS: atom_id res chain seq x y z
N MET A 1 23.72 9.51 -69.46
CA MET A 1 22.43 10.03 -68.94
C MET A 1 22.18 9.36 -67.60
N ASN A 2 22.54 10.01 -66.50
CA ASN A 2 22.18 9.59 -65.14
C ASN A 2 21.17 10.61 -64.64
N THR A 3 19.90 10.21 -64.61
CA THR A 3 18.84 10.93 -63.92
C THR A 3 18.98 10.61 -62.44
N PHE A 4 19.66 11.48 -61.69
CA PHE A 4 19.54 11.49 -60.23
C PHE A 4 18.14 12.00 -59.92
N ILE A 5 17.30 11.11 -59.39
CA ILE A 5 16.03 11.49 -58.78
C ILE A 5 16.39 11.84 -57.34
N GLU A 6 16.55 13.13 -57.06
CA GLU A 6 16.59 13.65 -55.69
C GLU A 6 15.19 13.46 -55.10
N TYR A 7 15.05 12.48 -54.22
CA TYR A 7 13.91 12.41 -53.31
C TYR A 7 14.23 13.36 -52.14
N GLU A 8 13.77 14.61 -52.24
CA GLU A 8 13.60 15.44 -51.04
C GLU A 8 12.47 14.80 -50.22
N GLU A 9 12.82 14.02 -49.20
CA GLU A 9 11.86 13.65 -48.16
C GLU A 9 11.54 14.92 -47.36
N ASP A 10 10.37 15.50 -47.61
CA ASP A 10 9.81 16.58 -46.80
C ASP A 10 9.73 16.11 -45.33
N VAL A 11 10.63 16.62 -44.49
CA VAL A 11 10.62 16.35 -43.06
C VAL A 11 9.43 17.07 -42.44
N ASP A 12 8.48 16.31 -41.88
CA ASP A 12 7.40 16.90 -41.08
C ASP A 12 8.00 17.54 -39.81
N LEU A 13 8.10 18.87 -39.81
CA LEU A 13 8.67 19.64 -38.72
C LEU A 13 7.92 19.42 -37.39
N ASN A 14 6.63 19.06 -37.42
CA ASN A 14 5.88 18.77 -36.20
C ASN A 14 6.29 17.43 -35.61
N GLU A 15 6.49 16.41 -36.46
CA GLU A 15 6.98 15.10 -36.03
C GLU A 15 8.41 15.22 -35.48
N ALA A 16 9.28 15.96 -36.18
CA ALA A 16 10.64 16.24 -35.72
C ALA A 16 10.64 16.97 -34.37
N ALA A 17 9.81 18.00 -34.20
CA ALA A 17 9.69 18.73 -32.93
C ALA A 17 9.19 17.84 -31.79
N ALA A 18 8.17 17.00 -32.03
CA ALA A 18 7.65 16.06 -31.05
C ALA A 18 8.71 15.00 -30.67
N PHE A 19 9.47 14.50 -31.63
CA PHE A 19 10.57 13.56 -31.39
C PHE A 19 11.67 14.18 -30.53
N VAL A 20 12.07 15.42 -30.83
CA VAL A 20 13.05 16.16 -30.02
C VAL A 20 12.52 16.38 -28.61
N ALA A 21 11.28 16.83 -28.44
CA ALA A 21 10.68 17.03 -27.12
C ALA A 21 10.66 15.74 -26.28
N LYS A 22 10.37 14.59 -26.89
CA LYS A 22 10.39 13.29 -26.21
C LYS A 22 11.78 12.94 -25.66
N ASN A 23 12.84 13.22 -26.42
CA ASN A 23 14.21 12.98 -25.98
C ASN A 23 14.64 13.98 -24.90
N LEU A 24 14.08 15.19 -24.90
CA LEU A 24 14.39 16.23 -23.92
C LEU A 24 13.70 16.02 -22.55
N LEU A 25 12.70 15.12 -22.46
CA LEU A 25 12.07 14.72 -21.19
C LEU A 25 13.08 14.22 -20.15
N ALA A 26 14.21 13.64 -20.58
CA ALA A 26 15.25 13.18 -19.65
C ALA A 26 16.01 14.32 -18.95
N PHE A 27 15.94 15.55 -19.47
CA PHE A 27 16.70 16.70 -18.99
C PHE A 27 15.83 17.73 -18.27
N ASP A 28 14.63 18.00 -18.78
CA ASP A 28 13.64 18.91 -18.16
C ASP A 28 12.23 18.29 -18.27
N PRO A 29 11.92 17.30 -17.42
CA PRO A 29 10.72 16.48 -17.56
C PRO A 29 9.43 17.29 -17.60
N LEU A 30 9.26 18.27 -16.69
CA LEU A 30 8.02 19.02 -16.58
C LEU A 30 7.76 19.88 -17.81
N ARG A 31 8.76 20.68 -18.23
CA ARG A 31 8.62 21.59 -19.36
C ARG A 31 8.25 20.86 -20.64
N PHE A 32 8.96 19.77 -20.95
CA PHE A 32 8.72 19.02 -22.18
C PHE A 32 7.49 18.11 -22.08
N PHE A 33 7.09 17.69 -20.87
CA PHE A 33 5.82 17.00 -20.66
C PHE A 33 4.64 17.90 -21.04
N GLU A 34 4.62 19.15 -20.61
CA GLU A 34 3.54 20.09 -20.92
C GLU A 34 3.42 20.41 -22.41
N LEU A 35 4.51 20.30 -23.17
CA LEU A 35 4.48 20.43 -24.62
C LEU A 35 3.89 19.21 -25.33
N LEU A 36 3.98 18.02 -24.73
CA LEU A 36 3.54 16.76 -25.31
C LEU A 36 2.14 16.34 -24.85
N VAL A 37 1.73 16.75 -23.65
CA VAL A 37 0.54 16.25 -22.97
C VAL A 37 -0.26 17.41 -22.36
N GLY A 38 -1.29 17.85 -23.08
CA GLY A 38 -2.28 18.81 -22.61
C GLY A 38 -3.58 18.18 -22.11
N ASN A 39 -3.84 16.91 -22.44
CA ASN A 39 -5.08 16.23 -22.03
C ASN A 39 -4.91 14.71 -21.81
N VAL A 40 -5.96 14.06 -21.27
CA VAL A 40 -5.95 12.62 -20.95
C VAL A 40 -5.85 11.71 -22.19
N LYS A 41 -6.23 12.20 -23.38
CA LYS A 41 -6.08 11.44 -24.64
C LYS A 41 -4.62 11.40 -25.06
N GLU A 42 -3.93 12.54 -25.04
CA GLU A 42 -2.50 12.64 -25.30
C GLU A 42 -1.70 11.88 -24.25
N LEU A 43 -2.10 11.93 -22.98
CA LEU A 43 -1.51 11.13 -21.91
C LEU A 43 -1.52 9.63 -22.24
N TYR A 44 -2.64 9.14 -22.78
CA TYR A 44 -2.74 7.76 -23.23
C TYR A 44 -1.83 7.48 -24.43
N GLN A 45 -1.76 8.39 -25.41
CA GLN A 45 -0.92 8.22 -26.61
C GLN A 45 0.57 8.18 -26.25
N GLU A 46 1.02 9.05 -25.36
CA GLU A 46 2.42 9.23 -24.98
C GLU A 46 2.88 8.38 -23.78
N ARG A 47 1.99 7.54 -23.22
CA ARG A 47 2.26 6.71 -22.02
C ARG A 47 3.55 5.90 -22.06
N THR A 48 3.99 5.45 -23.25
CA THR A 48 5.20 4.64 -23.39
C THR A 48 6.45 5.49 -23.15
N TRP A 49 6.48 6.71 -23.69
CA TRP A 49 7.56 7.67 -23.46
C TRP A 49 7.56 8.22 -22.04
N ILE A 50 6.38 8.43 -21.46
CA ILE A 50 6.29 8.87 -20.06
C ILE A 50 6.90 7.84 -19.10
N ARG A 51 6.86 6.55 -19.45
CA ARG A 51 7.47 5.47 -18.66
C ARG A 51 8.99 5.39 -18.82
N SER A 52 9.60 6.02 -19.82
CA SER A 52 11.03 5.87 -20.08
C SER A 52 11.91 6.79 -19.24
N PHE A 53 11.34 7.68 -18.43
CA PHE A 53 12.09 8.58 -17.56
C PHE A 53 11.65 8.48 -16.09
N TYR A 54 12.48 9.00 -15.19
CA TYR A 54 12.21 9.02 -13.76
C TYR A 54 11.25 10.17 -13.41
N PRO A 55 10.04 9.91 -12.88
CA PRO A 55 9.06 10.96 -12.65
C PRO A 55 9.51 11.88 -11.52
N THR A 56 9.42 13.18 -11.78
CA THR A 56 9.43 14.19 -10.72
C THR A 56 8.02 14.30 -10.11
N ASP A 57 7.91 14.91 -8.93
CA ASP A 57 6.61 15.10 -8.27
C ASP A 57 5.69 15.99 -9.09
N GLU A 58 6.23 16.98 -9.79
CA GLU A 58 5.48 17.89 -10.67
C GLU A 58 4.90 17.16 -11.88
N VAL A 59 5.67 16.24 -12.50
CA VAL A 59 5.14 15.40 -13.58
C VAL A 59 4.04 14.49 -13.07
N LEU A 60 4.23 13.86 -11.90
CA LEU A 60 3.19 13.02 -11.30
C LEU A 60 1.93 13.85 -11.00
N GLU A 61 2.07 15.04 -10.44
CA GLU A 61 0.95 15.96 -10.18
C GLU A 61 0.18 16.26 -11.46
N LYS A 62 0.86 16.56 -12.57
CA LYS A 62 0.21 16.80 -13.86
C LYS A 62 -0.53 15.57 -14.39
N VAL A 63 0.10 14.41 -14.33
CA VAL A 63 -0.52 13.14 -14.78
C VAL A 63 -1.76 12.81 -13.94
N VAL A 64 -1.66 12.93 -12.62
CA VAL A 64 -2.78 12.66 -11.70
C VAL A 64 -3.88 13.70 -11.90
N GLY A 65 -3.55 14.98 -12.02
CA GLY A 65 -4.50 16.07 -12.28
C GLY A 65 -5.31 15.84 -13.55
N LEU A 66 -4.68 15.48 -14.66
CA LEU A 66 -5.38 15.19 -15.93
C LEU A 66 -6.39 14.04 -15.82
N VAL A 67 -6.03 12.99 -15.07
CA VAL A 67 -6.93 11.85 -14.84
C VAL A 67 -8.03 12.20 -13.85
N HIS A 68 -7.70 12.92 -12.78
CA HIS A 68 -8.66 13.41 -11.78
C HIS A 68 -9.70 14.32 -12.42
N ASP A 69 -9.29 15.29 -13.24
CA ASP A 69 -10.20 16.16 -13.99
C ASP A 69 -11.14 15.36 -14.88
N ALA A 70 -10.62 14.35 -15.58
CA ALA A 70 -11.44 13.47 -16.42
C ALA A 70 -12.46 12.67 -15.60
N VAL A 71 -12.07 12.20 -14.41
CA VAL A 71 -12.93 11.49 -13.46
C VAL A 71 -14.04 12.40 -12.94
N VAL A 72 -13.70 13.58 -12.40
CA VAL A 72 -14.66 14.52 -11.78
C VAL A 72 -15.63 15.06 -12.83
N SER A 73 -15.15 15.39 -14.03
CA SER A 73 -16.00 15.88 -15.12
C SER A 73 -16.79 14.79 -15.85
N GLY A 74 -16.62 13.51 -15.49
CA GLY A 74 -17.26 12.38 -16.17
C GLY A 74 -16.84 12.21 -17.63
N ARG A 75 -15.71 12.81 -18.05
CA ARG A 75 -15.19 12.68 -19.41
C ARG A 75 -14.75 11.24 -19.65
N ARG A 76 -15.08 10.69 -20.82
CA ARG A 76 -14.65 9.34 -21.21
C ARG A 76 -13.17 9.38 -21.59
N TYR A 77 -12.40 8.40 -21.11
CA TYR A 77 -11.00 8.21 -21.46
C TYR A 77 -10.62 6.72 -21.42
N ARG A 78 -9.38 6.40 -21.79
CA ARG A 78 -8.83 5.04 -21.68
C ARG A 78 -8.44 4.77 -20.23
N THR A 79 -9.44 4.47 -19.39
CA THR A 79 -9.32 4.35 -17.94
C THR A 79 -8.17 3.46 -17.50
N GLU A 80 -8.20 2.17 -17.84
CA GLU A 80 -7.22 1.21 -17.33
C GLU A 80 -5.76 1.58 -17.71
N PRO A 81 -5.41 1.89 -18.97
CA PRO A 81 -4.05 2.33 -19.31
C PRO A 81 -3.56 3.56 -18.55
N CYS A 82 -4.41 4.58 -18.35
CA CYS A 82 -4.03 5.79 -17.62
C CYS A 82 -3.85 5.49 -16.12
N LEU A 83 -4.71 4.66 -15.53
CA LEU A 83 -4.56 4.23 -14.14
C LEU A 83 -3.30 3.37 -13.93
N LYS A 84 -2.96 2.50 -14.90
CA LYS A 84 -1.70 1.76 -14.91
C LYS A 84 -0.48 2.67 -15.00
N LEU A 85 -0.58 3.77 -15.74
CA LEU A 85 0.49 4.76 -15.82
C LEU A 85 0.69 5.45 -14.46
N ILE A 86 -0.37 5.95 -13.82
CA ILE A 86 -0.26 6.53 -12.46
C ILE A 86 0.37 5.53 -11.49
N LYS A 87 -0.11 4.28 -11.49
CA LYS A 87 0.43 3.22 -10.64
C LYS A 87 1.93 3.04 -10.84
N TYR A 88 2.37 3.02 -12.10
CA TYR A 88 3.77 2.87 -12.45
C TYR A 88 4.60 4.04 -11.91
N LEU A 89 4.15 5.28 -12.14
CA LEU A 89 4.87 6.47 -11.69
C LEU A 89 4.94 6.56 -10.16
N VAL A 90 3.84 6.27 -9.45
CA VAL A 90 3.81 6.21 -7.98
C VAL A 90 4.81 5.18 -7.44
N LYS A 91 4.93 4.01 -8.07
CA LYS A 91 5.90 2.97 -7.67
C LYS A 91 7.34 3.31 -7.98
N LEU A 92 7.60 4.11 -9.02
CA LEU A 92 8.96 4.44 -9.45
C LEU A 92 9.59 5.54 -8.59
N ARG A 93 8.77 6.32 -7.88
CA ARG A 93 9.26 7.32 -6.90
C ARG A 93 10.12 6.66 -5.83
N ARG A 94 11.03 7.45 -5.26
CA ARG A 94 11.91 6.97 -4.20
C ARG A 94 11.07 6.61 -2.99
N GLU A 95 11.28 5.41 -2.45
CA GLU A 95 10.48 4.83 -1.36
C GLU A 95 10.50 5.67 -0.08
N ASP A 96 11.51 6.53 0.08
CA ASP A 96 11.70 7.43 1.21
C ASP A 96 10.91 8.75 1.10
N SER A 97 10.32 9.05 -0.06
CA SER A 97 9.60 10.31 -0.31
C SER A 97 8.08 10.15 -0.17
N ALA A 98 7.50 10.77 0.87
CA ALA A 98 6.06 10.87 1.00
C ALA A 98 5.46 11.59 -0.24
N LEU A 99 4.25 11.19 -0.64
CA LEU A 99 3.52 11.90 -1.69
C LEU A 99 3.06 13.27 -1.18
N PRO A 100 3.22 14.34 -1.99
CA PRO A 100 2.61 15.63 -1.72
C PRO A 100 1.12 15.51 -1.43
N ALA A 101 0.63 16.22 -0.40
CA ALA A 101 -0.77 16.15 0.02
C ALA A 101 -1.79 16.45 -1.11
N PRO A 102 -1.56 17.43 -2.03
CA PRO A 102 -2.47 17.66 -3.16
C PRO A 102 -2.61 16.44 -4.09
N ILE A 103 -1.50 15.72 -4.33
CA ILE A 103 -1.51 14.50 -5.14
C ILE A 103 -2.29 13.39 -4.41
N VAL A 104 -2.08 13.22 -3.10
CA VAL A 104 -2.82 12.24 -2.30
C VAL A 104 -4.33 12.50 -2.34
N ASP A 105 -4.76 13.76 -2.26
CA ASP A 105 -6.17 14.11 -2.34
C ASP A 105 -6.80 13.69 -3.69
N GLN A 106 -6.15 14.01 -4.79
CA GLN A 106 -6.61 13.62 -6.13
C GLN A 106 -6.61 12.10 -6.32
N LEU A 107 -5.56 11.42 -5.86
CA LEU A 107 -5.47 9.96 -5.88
C LEU A 107 -6.58 9.32 -5.04
N PHE A 108 -6.95 9.93 -3.91
CA PHE A 108 -8.03 9.45 -3.06
C PHE A 108 -9.39 9.57 -3.76
N ASP A 109 -9.65 10.65 -4.48
CA ASP A 109 -10.86 10.81 -5.28
C ASP A 109 -10.94 9.77 -6.41
N ILE A 110 -9.83 9.52 -7.10
CA ILE A 110 -9.74 8.47 -8.12
C ILE A 110 -9.99 7.10 -7.48
N PHE A 111 -9.41 6.83 -6.30
CA PHE A 111 -9.62 5.60 -5.54
C PHE A 111 -11.10 5.38 -5.20
N LYS A 112 -11.77 6.38 -4.60
CA LYS A 112 -13.21 6.30 -4.29
C LYS A 112 -14.04 5.91 -5.51
N ARG A 113 -13.69 6.44 -6.68
CA ARG A 113 -14.44 6.19 -7.92
C ARG A 113 -14.30 4.74 -8.41
N TYR A 114 -13.14 4.11 -8.20
CA TYR A 114 -12.77 2.88 -8.89
C TYR A 114 -12.48 1.68 -7.98
N VAL A 115 -12.50 1.83 -6.66
CA VAL A 115 -12.17 0.75 -5.71
C VAL A 115 -13.17 -0.42 -5.73
N ASN A 116 -14.36 -0.21 -6.28
CA ASN A 116 -15.41 -1.22 -6.44
C ASN A 116 -16.11 -1.06 -7.80
N CYS A 117 -15.33 -1.03 -8.90
CA CYS A 117 -15.87 -0.86 -10.24
C CYS A 117 -16.15 -2.18 -10.98
N GLY A 118 -15.98 -3.33 -10.33
CA GLY A 118 -16.18 -4.66 -10.89
C GLY A 118 -15.08 -5.09 -11.87
N LYS A 119 -13.92 -4.42 -11.82
CA LYS A 119 -12.78 -4.71 -12.70
C LYS A 119 -11.53 -4.83 -11.85
N GLU A 120 -11.19 -6.07 -11.49
CA GLU A 120 -10.11 -6.37 -10.55
C GLU A 120 -8.79 -5.67 -10.89
N GLU A 121 -8.42 -5.59 -12.18
CA GLU A 121 -7.20 -4.92 -12.60
C GLU A 121 -7.20 -3.42 -12.30
N ILE A 122 -8.35 -2.76 -12.44
CA ILE A 122 -8.52 -1.34 -12.12
C ILE A 122 -8.49 -1.15 -10.60
N GLU A 123 -9.21 -1.98 -9.86
CA GLU A 123 -9.28 -1.95 -8.39
C GLU A 123 -7.88 -2.15 -7.79
N TRP A 124 -7.13 -3.11 -8.33
CA TRP A 124 -5.74 -3.35 -7.97
C TRP A 124 -4.83 -2.18 -8.32
N CYS A 125 -5.05 -1.49 -9.44
CA CYS A 125 -4.31 -0.28 -9.78
C CYS A 125 -4.51 0.81 -8.72
N VAL A 126 -5.77 1.17 -8.43
CA VAL A 126 -6.07 2.27 -7.52
C VAL A 126 -5.73 1.94 -6.06
N SER A 127 -5.76 0.66 -5.68
CA SER A 127 -5.37 0.24 -4.33
C SER A 127 -3.92 0.60 -3.98
N VAL A 128 -3.03 0.69 -4.96
CA VAL A 128 -1.61 1.02 -4.76
C VAL A 128 -1.40 2.51 -4.51
N TYR A 129 -2.27 3.39 -5.01
CA TYR A 129 -2.06 4.84 -5.00
C TYR A 129 -1.89 5.43 -3.60
N LEU A 130 -2.63 4.87 -2.65
CA LEU A 130 -2.69 5.36 -1.28
C LEU A 130 -1.79 4.54 -0.35
N LYS A 131 -0.92 3.68 -0.89
CA LYS A 131 -0.05 2.83 -0.08
C LYS A 131 0.88 3.70 0.75
N ASP A 132 0.93 3.41 2.06
CA ASP A 132 1.80 4.06 3.03
C ASP A 132 1.63 5.60 3.11
N SER A 133 0.53 6.13 2.55
CA SER A 133 0.26 7.57 2.47
C SER A 133 -0.58 8.04 3.67
N LYS A 134 -0.23 9.21 4.22
CA LYS A 134 -1.03 9.86 5.26
C LYS A 134 -2.28 10.46 4.63
N LEU A 135 -3.44 10.11 5.18
CA LEU A 135 -4.74 10.57 4.73
C LEU A 135 -5.29 11.64 5.68
N LYS A 136 -6.07 12.56 5.14
CA LYS A 136 -6.81 13.55 5.94
C LYS A 136 -7.91 12.85 6.73
N LYS A 137 -8.33 13.48 7.83
CA LYS A 137 -9.40 12.96 8.70
C LYS A 137 -10.66 12.53 7.93
N HIS A 138 -11.16 13.37 7.02
CA HIS A 138 -12.37 13.05 6.26
C HIS A 138 -12.19 11.87 5.29
N GLN A 139 -10.98 11.64 4.79
CA GLN A 139 -10.65 10.50 3.93
C GLN A 139 -10.64 9.21 4.76
N ILE A 140 -10.08 9.24 5.97
CA ILE A 140 -10.12 8.12 6.92
C ILE A 140 -11.57 7.78 7.29
N LEU A 141 -12.38 8.79 7.61
CA LEU A 141 -13.80 8.59 7.91
C LEU A 141 -14.53 7.97 6.73
N TRP A 142 -14.27 8.43 5.49
CA TRP A 142 -14.84 7.80 4.30
C TRP A 142 -14.46 6.31 4.20
N LEU A 143 -13.20 5.94 4.45
CA LEU A 143 -12.78 4.54 4.45
C LEU A 143 -13.54 3.72 5.50
N ILE A 144 -13.70 4.26 6.71
CA ILE A 144 -14.45 3.62 7.80
C ILE A 144 -15.91 3.44 7.41
N ASP A 145 -16.55 4.43 6.81
CA ASP A 145 -17.96 4.36 6.44
C ASP A 145 -18.21 3.43 5.24
N ASN A 146 -17.16 3.10 4.47
CA ASN A 146 -17.24 2.37 3.20
C ASN A 146 -16.39 1.09 3.19
N TRP A 147 -16.02 0.56 4.36
CA TRP A 147 -15.09 -0.59 4.47
C TRP A 147 -15.61 -1.84 3.75
N GLU A 148 -16.94 -2.03 3.71
CA GLU A 148 -17.60 -3.19 3.09
C GLU A 148 -17.57 -3.14 1.56
N LEU A 149 -17.27 -1.98 0.95
CA LEU A 149 -17.31 -1.84 -0.51
C LEU A 149 -16.29 -2.73 -1.22
N SER A 150 -15.13 -2.97 -0.60
CA SER A 150 -14.04 -3.70 -1.23
C SER A 150 -12.97 -4.11 -0.22
N ARG A 151 -12.38 -5.30 -0.43
CA ARG A 151 -11.20 -5.77 0.31
C ARG A 151 -10.05 -4.75 0.32
N HIS A 152 -9.96 -3.91 -0.71
CA HIS A 152 -8.93 -2.88 -0.81
C HIS A 152 -9.14 -1.73 0.19
N VAL A 153 -10.39 -1.42 0.56
CA VAL A 153 -10.71 -0.45 1.62
C VAL A 153 -10.33 -1.03 2.99
N VAL A 154 -10.70 -2.29 3.25
CA VAL A 154 -10.30 -3.01 4.47
C VAL A 154 -8.78 -3.05 4.63
N ASN A 155 -8.07 -3.46 3.58
CA ASN A 155 -6.61 -3.50 3.60
C ASN A 155 -6.00 -2.12 3.88
N ARG A 156 -6.61 -1.05 3.36
CA ARG A 156 -6.16 0.32 3.62
C ARG A 156 -6.30 0.67 5.10
N LEU A 157 -7.42 0.32 5.74
CA LEU A 157 -7.65 0.57 7.17
C LEU A 157 -6.73 -0.26 8.06
N LEU A 158 -6.63 -1.57 7.80
CA LEU A 158 -5.83 -2.51 8.59
C LEU A 158 -4.33 -2.20 8.55
N LEU A 159 -3.84 -1.75 7.40
CA LEU A 159 -2.41 -1.48 7.24
C LEU A 159 -2.02 -0.06 7.66
N TYR A 160 -2.97 0.88 7.79
CA TYR A 160 -2.75 2.28 8.25
C TYR A 160 -1.52 2.92 7.53
N PRO A 161 -0.92 4.06 7.93
CA PRO A 161 0.51 4.04 8.32
C PRO A 161 0.72 4.71 9.68
N GLU A 162 -0.31 5.36 10.22
CA GLU A 162 -0.30 6.02 11.53
C GLU A 162 -1.37 5.46 12.46
N GLU A 163 -1.19 5.62 13.77
CA GLU A 163 -2.25 5.30 14.71
C GLU A 163 -3.36 6.35 14.62
N TYR A 164 -4.61 5.90 14.53
CA TYR A 164 -5.76 6.79 14.44
C TYR A 164 -6.90 6.28 15.29
N CYS A 165 -7.35 7.08 16.26
CA CYS A 165 -8.38 6.68 17.23
C CYS A 165 -9.66 6.18 16.54
N SER A 166 -10.09 6.81 15.44
CA SER A 166 -11.27 6.36 14.68
C SER A 166 -11.08 4.96 14.08
N ILE A 167 -9.87 4.61 13.62
CA ILE A 167 -9.58 3.26 13.09
C ILE A 167 -9.57 2.24 14.22
N LYS A 168 -9.01 2.57 15.39
CA LYS A 168 -9.07 1.69 16.57
C LYS A 168 -10.52 1.45 17.04
N ASN A 169 -11.34 2.49 17.08
CA ASN A 169 -12.77 2.36 17.42
C ASN A 169 -13.52 1.52 16.39
N TRP A 170 -13.25 1.71 15.09
CA TRP A 170 -13.78 0.87 14.04
C TRP A 170 -13.38 -0.61 14.25
N ALA A 171 -12.11 -0.89 14.54
CA ALA A 171 -11.64 -2.24 14.82
C ALA A 171 -12.35 -2.86 16.02
N ARG A 172 -12.46 -2.15 17.16
CA ARG A 172 -13.24 -2.62 18.32
C ARG A 172 -14.67 -2.97 17.96
N ASN A 173 -15.35 -2.10 17.21
CA ASN A 173 -16.73 -2.32 16.79
C ASN A 173 -16.88 -3.58 15.93
N LEU A 174 -15.94 -3.84 15.01
CA LEU A 174 -15.97 -5.06 14.20
C LEU A 174 -15.73 -6.32 15.04
N ILE A 175 -14.81 -6.24 16.01
CA ILE A 175 -14.52 -7.34 16.94
C ILE A 175 -15.77 -7.66 17.77
N THR A 176 -16.41 -6.66 18.38
CA THR A 176 -17.62 -6.84 19.18
C THR A 176 -18.79 -7.41 18.38
N LYS A 177 -18.85 -7.10 17.08
CA LYS A 177 -19.89 -7.60 16.17
C LYS A 177 -19.51 -8.91 15.47
N GLU A 178 -18.34 -9.49 15.77
CA GLU A 178 -17.82 -10.70 15.14
C GLU A 178 -17.73 -10.60 13.60
N LEU A 179 -17.35 -9.41 13.10
CA LEU A 179 -17.14 -9.15 11.68
C LEU A 179 -15.65 -9.24 11.31
N LEU A 180 -15.36 -9.68 10.08
CA LEU A 180 -13.99 -9.91 9.57
C LEU A 180 -13.17 -10.88 10.44
N MET A 181 -13.78 -11.98 10.89
CA MET A 181 -13.12 -12.98 11.74
C MET A 181 -11.94 -13.69 11.05
N ASP A 182 -11.94 -13.75 9.72
CA ASP A 182 -10.80 -14.21 8.92
C ASP A 182 -9.58 -13.27 9.02
N ARG A 183 -9.81 -12.01 9.41
CA ARG A 183 -8.78 -10.97 9.62
C ARG A 183 -8.60 -10.64 11.11
N ARG A 184 -9.02 -11.52 12.02
CA ARG A 184 -9.02 -11.30 13.47
C ARG A 184 -7.68 -10.79 14.02
N SER A 185 -6.58 -11.40 13.62
CA SER A 185 -5.23 -10.99 14.05
C SER A 185 -4.87 -9.57 13.63
N GLU A 186 -5.33 -9.10 12.46
CA GLU A 186 -5.06 -7.74 11.99
C GLU A 186 -5.90 -6.69 12.70
N LEU A 187 -7.16 -7.02 13.03
CA LEU A 187 -7.99 -6.15 13.86
C LEU A 187 -7.37 -5.98 15.25
N LEU A 188 -6.91 -7.07 15.86
CA LEU A 188 -6.21 -7.02 17.14
C LEU A 188 -4.87 -6.28 17.04
N ALA A 189 -4.15 -6.39 15.92
CA ALA A 189 -2.88 -5.70 15.70
C ALA A 189 -3.00 -4.17 15.85
N LEU A 190 -4.16 -3.60 15.50
CA LEU A 190 -4.47 -2.17 15.67
C LEU A 190 -4.64 -1.75 17.14
N LEU A 191 -4.89 -2.71 18.04
CA LEU A 191 -5.24 -2.50 19.44
C LEU A 191 -4.16 -2.99 20.43
N VAL A 192 -3.05 -3.57 19.94
CA VAL A 192 -1.99 -4.16 20.79
C VAL A 192 -1.46 -3.17 21.82
N GLY A 193 -1.24 -1.90 21.44
CA GLY A 193 -0.74 -0.86 22.35
C GLY A 193 -1.70 -0.48 23.48
N GLU A 194 -2.92 -1.01 23.52
CA GLU A 194 -3.94 -0.70 24.51
C GLU A 194 -4.19 -1.85 25.50
N GLY A 195 -3.39 -2.93 25.45
CA GLY A 195 -3.50 -4.05 26.38
C GLY A 195 -4.66 -5.02 26.11
N VAL A 196 -5.39 -4.85 25.01
CA VAL A 196 -6.59 -5.64 24.66
C VAL A 196 -6.33 -7.15 24.55
N LEU A 197 -5.09 -7.58 24.32
CA LEU A 197 -4.75 -9.00 24.14
C LEU A 197 -5.01 -9.86 25.39
N ASP A 198 -4.98 -9.27 26.58
CA ASP A 198 -5.28 -9.97 27.84
C ASP A 198 -6.79 -10.18 28.03
N GLU A 199 -7.61 -9.29 27.48
CA GLU A 199 -9.06 -9.27 27.66
C GLU A 199 -9.81 -10.18 26.69
N VAL A 200 -9.19 -10.48 25.54
CA VAL A 200 -9.81 -11.27 24.48
C VAL A 200 -9.55 -12.77 24.65
N GLY A 201 -10.60 -13.57 24.45
CA GLY A 201 -10.58 -15.03 24.55
C GLY A 201 -10.04 -15.75 23.30
N ASP A 202 -9.32 -15.06 22.41
CA ASP A 202 -8.73 -15.67 21.21
C ASP A 202 -7.57 -16.61 21.54
N SER A 203 -7.24 -17.51 20.61
CA SER A 203 -6.09 -18.41 20.75
C SER A 203 -4.76 -17.65 20.82
N ASN A 204 -3.75 -18.27 21.44
CA ASN A 204 -2.39 -17.73 21.48
C ASN A 204 -1.87 -17.45 20.07
N GLU A 205 -2.10 -18.35 19.11
CA GLU A 205 -1.70 -18.14 17.71
C GLU A 205 -2.24 -16.83 17.13
N ILE A 206 -3.53 -16.52 17.32
CA ILE A 206 -4.14 -15.27 16.84
C ILE A 206 -3.49 -14.05 17.52
N LYS A 207 -3.26 -14.13 18.84
CA LYS A 207 -2.62 -13.06 19.62
C LYS A 207 -1.18 -12.81 19.17
N LEU A 208 -0.41 -13.87 18.97
CA LEU A 208 0.97 -13.81 18.49
C LEU A 208 1.05 -13.16 17.10
N TRP A 209 0.19 -13.55 16.17
CA TRP A 209 0.12 -12.90 14.85
C TRP A 209 -0.32 -11.44 14.95
N ALA A 210 -1.22 -11.09 15.87
CA ALA A 210 -1.59 -9.70 16.13
C ALA A 210 -0.38 -8.87 16.61
N ILE A 211 0.42 -9.41 17.54
CA ILE A 211 1.64 -8.77 18.02
C ILE A 211 2.63 -8.57 16.85
N CYS A 212 2.87 -9.61 16.06
CA CYS A 212 3.75 -9.56 14.89
C CYS A 212 3.37 -8.44 13.91
N LYS A 213 2.07 -8.32 13.60
CA LYS A 213 1.52 -7.36 12.63
C LYS A 213 1.32 -5.95 13.21
N SER A 214 1.40 -5.78 14.53
CA SER A 214 1.22 -4.48 15.18
C SER A 214 2.33 -3.48 14.80
N ARG A 215 2.11 -2.20 15.11
CA ARG A 215 3.13 -1.14 14.99
C ARG A 215 4.01 -0.98 16.22
N ALA A 216 3.87 -1.85 17.21
CA ALA A 216 4.70 -1.78 18.40
C ALA A 216 6.19 -1.90 18.02
N PRO A 217 7.10 -1.21 18.72
CA PRO A 217 8.55 -1.40 18.55
C PRO A 217 8.94 -2.88 18.71
N THR A 218 10.02 -3.31 18.06
CA THR A 218 10.50 -4.70 18.11
C THR A 218 10.70 -5.21 19.54
N SER A 219 11.27 -4.38 20.43
CA SER A 219 11.43 -4.72 21.85
C SER A 219 10.10 -5.01 22.55
N VAL A 220 9.10 -4.14 22.33
CA VAL A 220 7.75 -4.32 22.89
C VAL A 220 7.08 -5.56 22.31
N LYS A 221 7.28 -5.86 21.03
CA LYS A 221 6.77 -7.09 20.42
C LYS A 221 7.39 -8.33 21.08
N ALA A 222 8.69 -8.33 21.33
CA ALA A 222 9.37 -9.45 21.98
C ALA A 222 8.81 -9.72 23.38
N GLU A 223 8.69 -8.67 24.21
CA GLU A 223 8.09 -8.77 25.55
C GLU A 223 6.67 -9.35 25.51
N LEU A 224 5.85 -8.89 24.56
CA LEU A 224 4.48 -9.39 24.38
C LEU A 224 4.45 -10.86 23.92
N ILE A 225 5.34 -11.26 23.01
CA ILE A 225 5.45 -12.66 22.56
C ILE A 225 5.84 -13.55 23.74
N GLU A 226 6.81 -13.14 24.56
CA GLU A 226 7.23 -13.89 25.74
C GLU A 226 6.09 -14.09 26.74
N LYS A 227 5.30 -13.04 26.96
CA LYS A 227 4.13 -13.05 27.82
C LYS A 227 3.01 -13.96 27.32
N HIS A 228 2.74 -13.96 26.02
CA HIS A 228 1.58 -14.62 25.43
C HIS A 228 1.87 -15.97 24.76
N SER A 229 3.13 -16.43 24.74
CA SER A 229 3.50 -17.72 24.18
C SER A 229 3.57 -18.81 25.22
N ASP A 230 3.12 -20.00 24.84
CA ASP A 230 3.32 -21.25 25.56
C ASP A 230 4.22 -22.21 24.77
N ILE A 231 4.65 -23.29 25.42
CA ILE A 231 5.50 -24.32 24.81
C ILE A 231 4.87 -24.92 23.55
N GLU A 232 3.54 -24.99 23.51
CA GLU A 232 2.79 -25.52 22.37
C GLU A 232 2.85 -24.60 21.13
N ASP A 233 3.10 -23.30 21.34
CA ASP A 233 3.15 -22.29 20.28
C ASP A 233 4.52 -22.22 19.56
N TYR A 234 5.44 -23.14 19.85
CA TYR A 234 6.84 -23.02 19.44
C TYR A 234 7.05 -22.80 17.93
N ARG A 235 6.22 -23.40 17.07
CA ARG A 235 6.30 -23.20 15.62
C ARG A 235 5.97 -21.76 15.24
N THR A 236 4.86 -21.25 15.76
CA THR A 236 4.41 -19.88 15.53
C THR A 236 5.41 -18.86 16.07
N VAL A 237 5.99 -19.12 17.25
CA VAL A 237 7.03 -18.26 17.82
C VAL A 237 8.27 -18.22 16.93
N ILE A 238 8.75 -19.36 16.41
CA ILE A 238 9.88 -19.41 15.48
C ILE A 238 9.62 -18.56 14.24
N GLU A 239 8.44 -18.72 13.60
CA GLU A 239 8.08 -17.96 12.41
C GLU A 239 7.99 -16.46 12.66
N ILE A 240 7.44 -16.05 13.81
CA ILE A 240 7.30 -14.63 14.15
C ILE A 240 8.64 -14.02 14.50
N VAL A 241 9.47 -14.72 15.26
CA VAL A 241 10.81 -14.26 15.66
C VAL A 241 11.70 -14.01 14.45
N ASP A 242 11.66 -14.91 13.46
CA ASP A 242 12.35 -14.72 12.17
C ASP A 242 11.90 -13.42 11.47
N ARG A 243 10.59 -13.15 11.45
CA ARG A 243 10.03 -11.94 10.81
C ARG A 243 10.36 -10.64 11.53
N ILE A 244 10.38 -10.64 12.86
CA ILE A 244 10.67 -9.42 13.64
C ILE A 244 12.17 -9.20 13.85
N GLY A 245 13.00 -10.22 13.63
CA GLY A 245 14.45 -10.17 13.76
C GLY A 245 14.95 -10.10 15.21
N GLU A 246 14.21 -10.65 16.17
CA GLU A 246 14.52 -10.56 17.61
C GLU A 246 14.44 -11.93 18.30
N PRO A 247 15.60 -12.54 18.66
CA PRO A 247 15.66 -13.93 19.14
C PRO A 247 15.24 -14.13 20.61
N SER A 248 15.16 -13.09 21.43
CA SER A 248 14.85 -13.21 22.87
C SER A 248 13.62 -14.10 23.20
N PRO A 249 12.49 -14.05 22.46
CA PRO A 249 11.36 -14.90 22.77
C PRO A 249 11.63 -16.40 22.61
N LEU A 250 12.54 -16.79 21.71
CA LEU A 250 12.94 -18.20 21.56
C LEU A 250 13.81 -18.67 22.74
N VAL A 251 14.66 -17.79 23.28
CA VAL A 251 15.47 -18.10 24.47
C VAL A 251 14.55 -18.35 25.66
N THR A 252 13.57 -17.46 25.87
CA THR A 252 12.57 -17.59 26.93
C THR A 252 11.74 -18.87 26.76
N LEU A 253 11.34 -19.20 25.53
CA LEU A 253 10.61 -20.43 25.25
C LEU A 253 11.44 -21.70 25.53
N LEU A 254 12.72 -21.70 25.16
CA LEU A 254 13.63 -22.81 25.45
C LEU A 254 13.78 -23.03 26.96
N GLN A 255 13.91 -21.96 27.73
CA GLN A 255 13.94 -22.04 29.20
C GLN A 255 12.65 -22.63 29.77
N LYS A 256 11.47 -22.24 29.25
CA LYS A 256 10.19 -22.86 29.63
C LYS A 256 10.19 -24.36 29.36
N ILE A 257 10.72 -24.80 28.21
CA ILE A 257 10.84 -26.21 27.83
C ILE A 257 11.75 -26.98 28.80
N ASP A 258 12.94 -26.45 29.09
CA ASP A 258 13.90 -27.13 29.94
C ASP A 258 13.41 -27.24 31.38
N ASN A 259 12.75 -26.21 31.90
CA ASN A 259 12.09 -26.26 33.21
C ASN A 259 10.98 -27.33 33.27
N LYS A 260 10.18 -27.47 32.20
CA LYS A 260 9.15 -28.51 32.12
C LYS A 260 9.75 -29.92 32.11
N LYS A 261 10.86 -30.13 31.39
CA LYS A 261 11.60 -31.42 31.38
C LYS A 261 12.18 -31.75 32.75
N ALA A 262 12.75 -30.77 33.44
CA ALA A 262 13.30 -30.95 34.78
C ALA A 262 12.20 -31.41 35.77
N ASN A 263 11.03 -30.79 35.72
CA ASN A 263 9.90 -31.15 36.59
C ASN A 263 9.34 -32.56 36.29
N GLN A 264 9.29 -32.98 35.01
CA GLN A 264 8.86 -34.33 34.64
C GLN A 264 9.83 -35.43 35.08
N SER A 265 11.12 -35.11 35.24
CA SER A 265 12.15 -36.07 35.67
C SER A 265 12.11 -36.34 37.18
N ILE A 266 11.34 -35.57 37.95
CA ILE A 266 11.28 -35.63 39.42
C ILE A 266 10.05 -36.41 39.91
N GLU A 267 9.01 -36.64 39.08
CA GLU A 267 7.89 -37.53 39.44
C GLU A 267 8.34 -39.01 39.35
N PRO A 268 8.55 -39.70 40.49
CA PRO A 268 8.98 -41.09 40.47
C PRO A 268 7.79 -41.97 40.09
N THR A 269 8.06 -42.99 39.28
CA THR A 269 7.15 -44.08 38.93
C THR A 269 6.51 -44.63 40.23
N ARG A 270 5.21 -44.41 40.40
CA ARG A 270 4.39 -45.12 41.39
C ARG A 270 3.82 -46.38 40.76
#